data_AF-A0A958LWZ0-F1
#
_entry.id   AF-A0A958LWZ0-F1
#
_cell.length_a   1.000
_cell.length_b   1.000
_cell.length_c   1.000
_cell.angle_alpha   90.00
_cell.angle_beta   90.00
_cell.angle_gamma   90.00
#
_symmetry.space_group_name_H-M   'P 1'
#
loop_
_entity.id
_entity.type
_entity.pdbx_description
1 polymer ?
#
loop_
_entity_poly.entity_id
_entity_poly.type
_entity_poly.pdbx_seq_one_letter_code
_entity_poly.pdbx_strand_id
1 'polypeptide(L)'
;MFNDNFWTNLNFVVNAVDNVKARQYVDGQCVWFEKPLFESGTLGTKCHSQIIIPHSTISYTDIVDPPEESIPLCTLKNFPYQIDHTIQWARDYFEGTFAESSADLTNFYSNREEFLAGLTKQHKQNPTTLRIKLESLNKLYLANTKQSYDECVKLAIDIFQDVFNFQIRQLLAAFPPDHIVEDTGKPFWSGLKRVPTPLDLNLHDPIHLELIQSAANIYATMFNLPMVRNAQHVVEIAKKIPLQPFVPKTNVKIETDEKKTQQ
;
A
#
# COMPACT_ATOMS: atom_id res chain seq x y z
N MET A 1 -18.15 17.72 -24.74
CA MET A 1 -18.40 16.48 -25.50
C MET A 1 -19.75 15.89 -25.11
N PHE A 2 -20.05 15.68 -23.83
CA PHE A 2 -21.39 15.28 -23.34
C PHE A 2 -22.11 16.48 -22.69
N ASN A 3 -22.57 17.43 -23.51
CA ASN A 3 -23.32 18.60 -23.05
C ASN A 3 -24.83 18.34 -23.08
N ASP A 4 -25.62 19.33 -22.66
CA ASP A 4 -27.09 19.22 -22.61
C ASP A 4 -27.68 18.78 -23.94
N ASN A 5 -27.23 19.35 -25.06
CA ASN A 5 -27.72 18.96 -26.39
C ASN A 5 -27.43 17.49 -26.71
N PHE A 6 -26.29 16.94 -26.29
CA PHE A 6 -26.03 15.51 -26.43
C PHE A 6 -27.04 14.69 -25.64
N TRP A 7 -27.20 14.99 -24.34
CA TRP A 7 -28.06 14.22 -23.44
C TRP A 7 -29.53 14.31 -23.81
N THR A 8 -30.06 15.51 -24.06
CA THR A 8 -31.48 15.70 -24.39
C THR A 8 -31.90 14.92 -25.63
N ASN A 9 -31.01 14.72 -26.60
CA ASN A 9 -31.31 14.02 -27.86
C ASN A 9 -31.22 12.49 -27.76
N LEU A 10 -30.78 11.92 -26.63
CA LEU A 10 -30.73 10.46 -26.46
C LEU A 10 -32.14 9.87 -26.22
N ASN A 11 -32.39 8.69 -26.78
CA ASN A 11 -33.60 7.92 -26.47
C ASN A 11 -33.48 7.16 -25.14
N PHE A 12 -32.32 6.55 -24.90
CA PHE A 12 -31.98 5.81 -23.69
C PHE A 12 -30.46 5.65 -23.60
N VAL A 13 -29.98 5.16 -22.47
CA VAL A 13 -28.57 4.91 -22.17
C VAL A 13 -28.39 3.45 -21.77
N VAL A 14 -27.25 2.87 -22.16
CA VAL A 14 -26.86 1.51 -21.77
C VAL A 14 -25.49 1.58 -21.13
N ASN A 15 -25.38 1.11 -19.90
CA ASN A 15 -24.11 1.03 -19.22
C ASN A 15 -23.33 -0.21 -19.63
N ALA A 16 -22.03 0.00 -19.85
CA ALA A 16 -21.02 -1.03 -20.08
C ALA A 16 -19.74 -0.63 -19.33
N VAL A 17 -19.91 -0.31 -18.04
CA VAL A 17 -18.86 0.23 -17.16
C VAL A 17 -18.46 -0.80 -16.11
N ASP A 18 -17.23 -0.69 -15.59
CA ASP A 18 -16.60 -1.66 -14.70
C ASP A 18 -16.50 -1.21 -13.24
N ASN A 19 -16.88 0.03 -12.93
CA ASN A 19 -16.76 0.60 -11.58
C ASN A 19 -18.01 1.35 -11.13
N VAL A 20 -18.28 1.29 -9.83
CA VAL A 20 -19.48 1.88 -9.19
C VAL A 20 -19.54 3.39 -9.39
N LYS A 21 -18.41 4.11 -9.34
CA LYS A 21 -18.38 5.58 -9.51
C LYS A 21 -18.89 6.01 -10.88
N ALA A 22 -18.50 5.30 -11.94
CA ALA A 22 -18.99 5.54 -13.29
C ALA A 22 -20.49 5.24 -13.41
N ARG A 23 -20.97 4.14 -12.80
CA ARG A 23 -22.41 3.83 -12.74
C ARG A 23 -23.20 4.96 -12.09
N GLN A 24 -22.76 5.42 -10.91
CA GLN A 24 -23.38 6.53 -10.17
C GLN A 24 -23.40 7.84 -10.97
N TYR A 25 -22.30 8.14 -11.68
CA TYR A 25 -22.24 9.33 -12.53
C TYR A 25 -23.27 9.25 -13.67
N VAL A 26 -23.32 8.13 -14.41
CA VAL A 26 -24.25 7.96 -15.53
C VAL A 26 -25.70 7.93 -15.04
N ASP A 27 -25.98 7.26 -13.93
CA ASP A 27 -27.30 7.26 -13.29
C ASP A 27 -27.74 8.69 -12.96
N GLY A 28 -26.89 9.50 -12.32
CA GLY A 28 -27.19 10.89 -12.02
C GLY A 28 -27.48 11.75 -13.26
N GLN A 29 -26.76 11.52 -14.37
CA GLN A 29 -27.07 12.18 -15.64
C GLN A 29 -28.41 11.70 -16.22
N CYS A 30 -28.71 10.41 -16.16
CA CYS A 30 -29.96 9.85 -16.67
C CYS A 30 -31.16 10.33 -15.86
N VAL A 31 -31.03 10.46 -14.54
CA VAL A 31 -32.05 11.06 -13.68
C VAL A 31 -32.27 12.53 -14.06
N TRP A 32 -31.19 13.30 -14.20
CA TRP A 32 -31.27 14.73 -14.54
C TRP A 32 -31.90 15.01 -15.91
N PHE A 33 -31.55 14.21 -16.92
CA PHE A 33 -32.06 14.37 -18.29
C PHE A 33 -33.27 13.50 -18.62
N GLU A 34 -33.87 12.87 -17.61
CA GLU A 34 -35.03 11.98 -17.71
C GLU A 34 -34.87 10.90 -18.80
N LYS A 35 -33.71 10.21 -18.79
CA LYS A 35 -33.37 9.16 -19.76
C LYS A 35 -33.52 7.77 -19.15
N PRO A 36 -34.18 6.83 -19.84
CA PRO A 36 -34.13 5.42 -19.48
C PRO A 36 -32.68 4.91 -19.49
N LEU A 37 -32.32 4.11 -18.49
CA LEU A 37 -30.99 3.54 -18.32
C LEU A 37 -31.07 2.01 -18.17
N PHE A 38 -30.31 1.30 -19.00
CA PHE A 38 -30.09 -0.15 -18.88
C PHE A 38 -28.74 -0.38 -18.22
N GLU A 39 -28.76 -0.84 -16.97
CA GLU A 39 -27.57 -1.18 -16.17
C GLU A 39 -27.31 -2.69 -16.20
N SER A 40 -26.05 -3.07 -16.26
CA SER A 40 -25.63 -4.45 -16.13
C SER A 40 -24.23 -4.57 -15.54
N GLY A 41 -23.98 -5.66 -14.82
CA GLY A 41 -22.65 -5.97 -14.31
C GLY A 41 -22.44 -7.46 -14.09
N THR A 42 -21.17 -7.86 -14.05
CA THR A 42 -20.75 -9.26 -13.87
C THR A 42 -19.66 -9.36 -12.81
N LEU A 43 -19.60 -10.50 -12.12
CA LEU A 43 -18.51 -10.89 -11.22
C LEU A 43 -18.33 -12.41 -11.30
N GLY A 44 -17.34 -12.86 -12.09
CA GLY A 44 -17.16 -14.27 -12.40
C GLY A 44 -18.38 -14.81 -13.16
N THR A 45 -19.05 -15.83 -12.62
CA THR A 45 -20.29 -16.39 -13.19
C THR A 45 -21.56 -15.67 -12.73
N LYS A 46 -21.45 -14.70 -11.82
CA LYS A 46 -22.58 -13.90 -11.35
C LYS A 46 -22.84 -12.77 -12.34
N CYS A 47 -24.10 -12.46 -12.60
CA CYS A 47 -24.51 -11.30 -13.37
C CYS A 47 -25.74 -10.64 -12.72
N HIS A 48 -25.92 -9.36 -13.02
CA HIS A 48 -27.16 -8.64 -12.72
C HIS A 48 -27.51 -7.72 -13.88
N SER A 49 -28.80 -7.40 -13.98
CA SER A 49 -29.33 -6.41 -14.91
C SER A 49 -30.40 -5.60 -14.19
N GLN A 50 -30.38 -4.28 -14.37
CA GLN A 50 -31.36 -3.38 -13.79
C GLN A 50 -31.83 -2.40 -14.88
N ILE A 51 -33.14 -2.17 -14.92
CA ILE A 51 -33.75 -1.24 -15.87
C ILE A 51 -34.29 -0.06 -15.06
N ILE A 52 -33.81 1.14 -15.37
CA ILE A 52 -34.21 2.39 -14.74
C ILE A 52 -35.05 3.18 -15.74
N ILE A 53 -36.31 3.45 -15.39
CA ILE A 53 -37.27 4.18 -16.21
C ILE A 53 -37.72 5.43 -15.43
N PRO A 54 -37.55 6.64 -16.01
CA PRO A 54 -37.99 7.88 -15.39
C PRO A 54 -39.44 7.81 -14.87
N HIS A 55 -39.65 8.32 -13.66
CA HIS A 55 -40.95 8.37 -12.97
C HIS A 55 -41.65 7.02 -12.74
N SER A 56 -40.97 5.88 -12.96
CA SER A 56 -41.59 4.55 -12.89
C SER A 56 -40.82 3.57 -12.00
N THR A 57 -39.48 3.62 -12.02
CA THR A 57 -38.64 2.75 -11.18
C THR A 57 -37.73 3.61 -10.30
N ILE A 58 -37.07 2.95 -9.35
CA ILE A 58 -35.94 3.52 -8.61
C ILE A 58 -34.71 3.67 -9.51
N SER A 59 -33.84 4.60 -9.15
CA SER A 59 -32.52 4.81 -9.76
C SER A 59 -31.51 3.77 -9.27
N TYR A 60 -30.33 3.71 -9.90
CA TYR A 60 -29.24 2.86 -9.41
C TYR A 60 -28.76 3.32 -8.03
N THR A 61 -28.67 4.64 -7.81
CA THR A 61 -28.16 5.23 -6.56
C THR A 61 -29.10 5.13 -5.36
N ASP A 62 -30.36 4.75 -5.57
CA ASP A 62 -31.33 4.50 -4.49
C ASP A 62 -31.05 3.21 -3.72
N ILE A 63 -30.32 2.26 -4.32
CA ILE A 63 -29.87 1.03 -3.67
C ILE A 63 -28.37 1.17 -3.37
N VAL A 64 -28.04 1.07 -2.08
CA VAL A 64 -26.65 1.10 -1.65
C VAL A 64 -26.11 -0.33 -1.64
N ASP A 65 -25.16 -0.60 -2.54
CA ASP A 65 -24.39 -1.84 -2.51
C ASP A 65 -23.65 -1.98 -1.16
N PRO A 66 -23.50 -3.20 -0.61
CA PRO A 66 -22.71 -3.41 0.60
C PRO A 66 -21.31 -2.83 0.43
N PRO A 67 -20.81 -2.05 1.41
CA PRO A 67 -19.45 -1.55 1.34
C PRO A 67 -18.46 -2.72 1.35
N GLU A 68 -17.33 -2.55 0.68
CA GLU A 68 -16.22 -3.50 0.79
C GLU A 68 -15.76 -3.59 2.24
N GLU A 69 -15.57 -4.81 2.75
CA GLU A 69 -15.03 -5.03 4.07
C GLU A 69 -13.55 -4.58 4.10
N SER A 70 -13.25 -3.55 4.89
CA SER A 70 -11.87 -3.11 5.12
C SER A 70 -11.22 -3.95 6.22
N ILE A 71 -9.99 -4.41 5.98
CA ILE A 71 -9.20 -5.12 6.99
C ILE A 71 -8.73 -4.10 8.05
N PRO A 72 -8.86 -4.41 9.36
CA PRO A 72 -8.36 -3.56 10.43
C PRO A 72 -6.87 -3.22 10.26
N LEU A 73 -6.48 -1.97 10.52
CA LEU A 73 -5.09 -1.51 10.37
C LEU A 73 -4.14 -2.25 11.31
N CYS A 74 -4.56 -2.58 12.53
CA CYS A 74 -3.77 -3.36 13.48
C CYS A 74 -3.48 -4.78 12.95
N THR A 75 -4.45 -5.39 12.27
CA THR A 75 -4.30 -6.69 11.60
C THR A 75 -3.33 -6.60 10.43
N LEU A 76 -3.41 -5.55 9.61
CA LEU A 76 -2.46 -5.33 8.51
C LEU A 76 -1.04 -5.04 9.01
N LYS A 77 -0.90 -4.24 10.07
CA LYS A 77 0.42 -3.78 10.56
C LYS A 77 1.17 -4.82 11.37
N ASN A 78 0.50 -5.53 12.28
CA ASN A 78 1.19 -6.32 13.31
C ASN A 78 0.73 -7.78 13.38
N PHE A 79 -0.54 -8.09 13.07
CA PHE A 79 -1.11 -9.40 13.33
C PHE A 79 -1.85 -10.01 12.12
N PRO A 80 -1.17 -10.18 10.96
CA PRO A 80 -1.77 -10.85 9.81
C PRO A 80 -1.97 -12.34 10.11
N TYR A 81 -3.10 -12.89 9.70
CA TYR A 81 -3.42 -14.31 9.88
C TYR A 81 -3.95 -14.99 8.61
N GLN A 82 -4.32 -14.21 7.59
CA GLN A 82 -4.69 -14.66 6.25
C GLN A 82 -3.75 -14.05 5.21
N ILE A 83 -3.64 -14.72 4.05
CA ILE A 83 -2.79 -14.28 2.94
C ILE A 83 -3.23 -12.92 2.38
N ASP A 84 -4.54 -12.64 2.38
CA ASP A 84 -5.10 -11.36 1.94
C ASP A 84 -4.53 -10.19 2.75
N HIS A 85 -4.24 -10.41 4.04
CA HIS A 85 -3.68 -9.37 4.92
C HIS A 85 -2.25 -9.03 4.54
N THR A 86 -1.45 -10.04 4.22
CA THR A 86 -0.06 -9.84 3.80
C THR A 86 0.02 -9.28 2.38
N ILE A 87 -0.94 -9.62 1.49
CA ILE A 87 -1.05 -9.05 0.15
C ILE A 87 -1.41 -7.56 0.25
N GLN A 88 -2.42 -7.21 1.04
CA GLN A 88 -2.82 -5.82 1.25
C GLN A 88 -1.68 -5.01 1.88
N TRP A 89 -1.03 -5.56 2.92
CA TRP A 89 0.16 -4.93 3.52
C TRP A 89 1.28 -4.72 2.49
N ALA A 90 1.57 -5.72 1.66
CA ALA A 90 2.63 -5.62 0.66
C ALA A 90 2.31 -4.60 -0.43
N ARG A 91 1.04 -4.50 -0.85
CA ARG A 91 0.56 -3.46 -1.78
C ARG A 91 0.75 -2.07 -1.19
N ASP A 92 0.32 -1.84 0.06
CA ASP A 92 0.43 -0.54 0.70
C ASP A 92 1.90 -0.17 1.00
N TYR A 93 2.72 -1.16 1.35
CA TYR A 93 4.17 -1.00 1.49
C TYR A 93 4.82 -0.61 0.16
N PHE A 94 4.42 -1.25 -0.95
CA PHE A 94 4.90 -0.94 -2.29
C PHE A 94 4.55 0.51 -2.69
N GLU A 95 3.29 0.91 -2.47
CA GLU A 95 2.82 2.25 -2.80
C GLU A 95 3.64 3.33 -2.06
N GLY A 96 3.78 3.22 -0.74
CA GLY A 96 4.54 4.19 0.04
C GLY A 96 6.05 4.18 -0.25
N THR A 97 6.65 2.99 -0.38
CA THR A 97 8.10 2.85 -0.53
C THR A 97 8.59 3.19 -1.92
N PHE A 98 7.81 2.87 -2.97
CA PHE A 98 8.23 3.04 -4.35
C PHE A 98 7.45 4.13 -5.06
N ALA A 99 6.11 4.09 -5.08
CA ALA A 99 5.30 5.03 -5.87
C ALA A 99 5.34 6.45 -5.28
N GLU A 100 4.97 6.61 -4.01
CA GLU A 100 4.98 7.91 -3.33
C GLU A 100 6.40 8.48 -3.25
N SER A 101 7.36 7.64 -2.82
CA SER A 101 8.77 8.05 -2.72
C SER A 101 9.37 8.44 -4.07
N SER A 102 8.99 7.78 -5.17
CA SER A 102 9.39 8.18 -6.52
C SER A 102 8.77 9.52 -6.90
N ALA A 103 7.49 9.74 -6.62
CA ALA A 103 6.84 11.02 -6.88
C ALA A 103 7.49 12.17 -6.09
N ASP A 104 7.86 11.93 -4.83
CA ASP A 104 8.58 12.90 -4.02
C ASP A 104 9.96 13.24 -4.57
N LEU A 105 10.73 12.24 -5.02
CA LEU A 105 12.00 12.46 -5.71
C LEU A 105 11.81 13.30 -6.98
N THR A 106 10.85 12.95 -7.82
CA THR A 106 10.57 13.69 -9.07
C THR A 106 10.18 15.13 -8.78
N ASN A 107 9.30 15.37 -7.80
CA ASN A 107 8.90 16.71 -7.40
C ASN A 107 10.09 17.50 -6.85
N PHE A 108 10.93 16.87 -6.04
CA PHE A 108 12.15 17.49 -5.50
C PHE A 108 13.15 17.88 -6.60
N TYR A 109 13.36 17.03 -7.61
CA TYR A 109 14.25 17.32 -8.75
C TYR A 109 13.65 18.35 -9.71
N SER A 110 12.33 18.37 -9.89
CA SER A 110 11.65 19.27 -10.84
C SER A 110 11.60 20.71 -10.33
N ASN A 111 11.22 20.91 -9.07
CA ASN A 111 11.17 22.24 -8.46
C ASN A 111 11.47 22.17 -6.95
N ARG A 112 12.76 22.33 -6.62
CA ARG A 112 13.24 22.22 -5.23
C ARG A 112 12.64 23.28 -4.31
N GLU A 113 12.51 24.52 -4.76
CA GLU A 113 12.02 25.62 -3.91
C GLU A 113 10.54 25.41 -3.55
N GLU A 114 9.72 25.06 -4.53
CA GLU A 114 8.30 24.78 -4.33
C GLU A 114 8.07 23.56 -3.44
N PHE A 115 8.84 22.48 -3.66
CA PHE A 115 8.81 21.30 -2.80
C PHE A 115 9.07 21.67 -1.34
N LEU A 116 10.17 22.39 -1.07
CA LEU A 116 10.55 22.83 0.27
C LEU A 116 9.52 23.79 0.90
N ALA A 117 8.93 24.70 0.12
CA ALA A 117 7.85 25.56 0.58
C ALA A 117 6.63 24.77 1.04
N GLY A 118 6.25 23.73 0.28
CA GLY A 118 5.17 22.80 0.63
C GLY A 118 5.40 22.06 1.95
N LEU A 119 6.65 21.69 2.26
CA LEU A 119 7.01 21.00 3.50
C LEU A 119 6.70 21.83 4.75
N THR A 120 6.85 23.16 4.67
CA THR A 120 6.61 24.06 5.81
C THR A 120 5.14 24.02 6.25
N LYS A 121 4.22 23.83 5.29
CA LYS A 121 2.78 23.66 5.56
C LYS A 121 2.48 22.30 6.21
N GLN A 122 3.12 21.24 5.73
CA GLN A 122 2.96 19.87 6.28
C GLN A 122 3.56 19.71 7.68
N HIS A 123 4.67 20.41 7.97
CA HIS A 123 5.32 20.36 9.29
C HIS A 123 4.37 20.77 10.42
N LYS A 124 3.46 21.72 10.17
CA LYS A 124 2.47 22.17 11.15
C LYS A 124 1.40 21.13 11.46
N GLN A 125 1.16 20.18 10.55
CA GLN A 125 0.11 19.17 10.69
C GLN A 125 0.64 17.87 11.29
N ASN A 126 1.80 17.38 10.84
CA ASN A 126 2.33 16.09 11.29
C ASN A 126 3.88 16.03 11.23
N PRO A 127 4.59 16.61 12.21
CA PRO A 127 6.05 16.77 12.16
C PRO A 127 6.81 15.44 12.17
N THR A 128 6.33 14.43 12.88
CA THR A 128 6.98 13.10 12.94
C THR A 128 6.95 12.39 11.59
N THR A 129 5.79 12.41 10.93
CA THR A 129 5.62 11.78 9.60
C THR A 129 6.48 12.49 8.56
N LEU A 130 6.53 13.83 8.61
CA LEU A 130 7.40 14.61 7.73
C LEU A 130 8.88 14.28 7.94
N ARG A 131 9.35 14.11 9.18
CA ARG A 131 10.74 13.73 9.47
C ARG A 131 11.10 12.39 8.80
N ILE A 132 10.27 11.36 8.98
CA ILE A 132 10.48 10.03 8.39
C ILE A 132 10.51 10.11 6.86
N LYS A 133 9.61 10.89 6.28
CA LYS A 133 9.54 11.14 4.85
C LYS A 133 10.83 11.79 4.33
N LEU A 134 11.35 12.82 5.01
CA LEU A 134 12.58 13.49 4.62
C LEU A 134 13.83 12.64 4.81
N GLU A 135 13.90 11.82 5.85
CA GLU A 135 14.97 10.84 6.04
C GLU A 135 15.01 9.83 4.88
N SER A 136 13.84 9.34 4.47
CA SER A 136 13.70 8.42 3.35
C SER A 136 14.10 9.09 2.03
N LEU A 137 13.59 10.30 1.77
CA LEU A 137 13.94 11.08 0.57
C LEU A 137 15.45 11.36 0.49
N ASN A 138 16.07 11.77 1.60
CA ASN A 138 17.50 12.02 1.67
C ASN A 138 18.32 10.74 1.43
N LYS A 139 17.88 9.61 2.00
CA LYS A 139 18.50 8.29 1.75
C LYS A 139 18.48 7.95 0.27
N LEU A 140 17.33 8.13 -0.39
CA LEU A 140 17.18 7.84 -1.82
C LEU A 140 17.97 8.82 -2.69
N TYR A 141 17.97 10.12 -2.36
CA TYR A 141 18.78 11.12 -3.06
C TYR A 141 20.28 10.75 -3.03
N LEU A 142 20.81 10.41 -1.85
CA LEU A 142 22.21 10.01 -1.68
C LEU A 142 22.55 8.68 -2.36
N ALA A 143 21.60 7.76 -2.45
CA ALA A 143 21.78 6.53 -3.22
C ALA A 143 21.79 6.83 -4.73
N ASN A 144 20.86 7.66 -5.19
CA ASN A 144 20.74 8.04 -6.59
C ASN A 144 21.99 8.80 -7.09
N THR A 145 22.61 9.65 -6.28
CA THR A 145 23.84 10.38 -6.68
C THR A 145 25.01 9.45 -7.01
N LYS A 146 25.02 8.21 -6.50
CA LYS A 146 26.06 7.23 -6.79
C LYS A 146 25.87 6.52 -8.14
N GLN A 147 24.67 6.58 -8.72
CA GLN A 147 24.35 6.00 -10.04
C GLN A 147 24.84 4.54 -10.19
N SER A 148 24.56 3.71 -9.17
CA SER A 148 25.09 2.34 -9.09
C SER A 148 24.01 1.34 -8.72
N TYR A 149 23.95 0.22 -9.46
CA TYR A 149 23.05 -0.88 -9.16
C TYR A 149 23.37 -1.55 -7.80
N ASP A 150 24.64 -1.53 -7.36
CA ASP A 150 25.05 -2.03 -6.05
C ASP A 150 24.33 -1.30 -4.91
N GLU A 151 24.06 -0.01 -5.07
CA GLU A 151 23.30 0.78 -4.10
C GLU A 151 21.81 0.44 -4.13
N CYS A 152 21.26 0.12 -5.30
CA CYS A 152 19.89 -0.41 -5.42
C CYS A 152 19.75 -1.75 -4.67
N VAL A 153 20.73 -2.66 -4.80
CA VAL A 153 20.76 -3.93 -4.06
C VAL A 153 20.89 -3.68 -2.56
N LYS A 154 21.69 -2.70 -2.13
CA LYS A 154 21.78 -2.31 -0.73
C LYS A 154 20.45 -1.81 -0.17
N LEU A 155 19.74 -0.94 -0.90
CA LEU A 155 18.42 -0.49 -0.48
C LEU A 155 17.42 -1.64 -0.38
N ALA A 156 17.47 -2.60 -1.31
CA ALA A 156 16.63 -3.79 -1.27
C ALA A 156 16.95 -4.69 -0.06
N ILE A 157 18.23 -4.87 0.29
CA ILE A 157 18.64 -5.60 1.50
C ILE A 157 18.17 -4.88 2.75
N ASP A 158 18.27 -3.55 2.80
CA ASP A 158 17.77 -2.75 3.93
C ASP A 158 16.27 -2.95 4.13
N ILE A 159 15.47 -3.03 3.04
CA ILE A 159 14.04 -3.36 3.11
C ILE A 159 13.86 -4.75 3.75
N PHE A 160 14.57 -5.76 3.26
CA PHE A 160 14.42 -7.12 3.79
C PHE A 160 14.73 -7.18 5.28
N GLN A 161 15.86 -6.58 5.68
CA GLN A 161 16.32 -6.54 7.06
C GLN A 161 15.32 -5.80 7.94
N ASP A 162 14.81 -4.64 7.51
CA ASP A 162 13.86 -3.90 8.33
C ASP A 162 12.54 -4.66 8.49
N VAL A 163 11.89 -5.03 7.38
CA VAL A 163 10.54 -5.60 7.37
C VAL A 163 10.49 -7.00 7.97
N PHE A 164 11.32 -7.92 7.46
CA PHE A 164 11.16 -9.35 7.77
C PHE A 164 12.01 -9.80 8.96
N ASN A 165 12.95 -8.95 9.42
CA ASN A 165 13.84 -9.27 10.52
C ASN A 165 13.64 -8.29 11.70
N PHE A 166 14.01 -7.02 11.54
CA PHE A 166 14.09 -6.07 12.65
C PHE A 166 12.74 -5.70 13.24
N GLN A 167 11.73 -5.42 12.41
CA GLN A 167 10.38 -5.13 12.89
C GLN A 167 9.78 -6.34 13.62
N ILE A 168 10.03 -7.56 13.13
CA ILE A 168 9.60 -8.79 13.81
C ILE A 168 10.31 -8.99 15.14
N ARG A 169 11.63 -8.78 15.20
CA ARG A 169 12.40 -8.83 16.46
C ARG A 169 11.94 -7.77 17.44
N GLN A 170 11.59 -6.57 16.97
CA GLN A 170 11.06 -5.49 17.80
C GLN A 170 9.68 -5.86 18.37
N LEU A 171 8.82 -6.48 17.57
CA LEU A 171 7.51 -6.96 18.02
C LEU A 171 7.65 -8.04 19.09
N LEU A 172 8.57 -9.00 18.90
CA LEU A 172 8.85 -10.06 19.88
C LEU A 172 9.56 -9.54 21.14
N ALA A 173 10.33 -8.47 21.04
CA ALA A 173 10.91 -7.80 22.21
C ALA A 173 9.84 -7.12 23.07
N ALA A 174 8.78 -6.59 22.45
CA ALA A 174 7.65 -6.00 23.15
C ALA A 174 6.69 -7.08 23.70
N PHE A 175 6.44 -8.14 22.91
CA PHE A 175 5.55 -9.25 23.27
C PHE A 175 6.27 -10.59 23.04
N PRO A 176 7.03 -11.08 24.05
CA PRO A 176 7.66 -12.39 23.97
C PRO A 176 6.68 -13.52 23.62
N PRO A 177 7.13 -14.64 23.01
CA PRO A 177 6.25 -15.75 22.64
C PRO A 177 5.39 -16.32 23.78
N ASP A 178 5.90 -16.24 25.00
CA ASP A 178 5.26 -16.68 26.24
C ASP A 178 4.54 -15.55 27.00
N HIS A 179 4.38 -14.37 26.38
CA HIS A 179 3.77 -13.21 27.02
C HIS A 179 2.31 -13.49 27.44
N ILE A 180 2.02 -13.24 28.72
CA ILE A 180 0.70 -13.37 29.33
C ILE A 180 0.14 -11.96 29.58
N VAL A 181 -1.09 -11.71 29.15
CA VAL A 181 -1.77 -10.43 29.36
C VAL A 181 -2.16 -10.31 30.83
N GLU A 182 -1.56 -9.36 31.55
CA GLU A 182 -1.72 -9.17 33.01
C GLU A 182 -3.20 -9.11 33.44
N ASP A 183 -4.04 -8.37 32.72
CA ASP A 183 -5.45 -8.18 33.07
C ASP A 183 -6.31 -9.45 32.96
N THR A 184 -5.94 -10.37 32.06
CA THR A 184 -6.79 -11.54 31.74
C THR A 184 -6.17 -12.88 32.10
N GLY A 185 -4.86 -12.91 32.39
CA GLY A 185 -4.09 -14.13 32.62
C GLY A 185 -3.98 -15.06 31.39
N LYS A 186 -4.40 -14.59 30.20
CA LYS A 186 -4.39 -15.38 28.96
C LYS A 186 -3.13 -15.12 28.13
N PRO A 187 -2.68 -16.09 27.32
CA PRO A 187 -1.60 -15.87 26.36
C PRO A 187 -1.96 -14.76 25.36
N PHE A 188 -1.05 -13.81 25.17
CA PHE A 188 -1.20 -12.73 24.19
C PHE A 188 -1.28 -13.26 22.76
N TRP A 189 -0.43 -14.23 22.44
CA TRP A 189 -0.42 -14.94 21.17
C TRP A 189 -1.45 -16.06 21.17
N SER A 190 -2.72 -15.69 20.98
CA SER A 190 -3.83 -16.63 20.91
C SER A 190 -4.88 -16.22 19.87
N GLY A 191 -5.70 -17.18 19.43
CA GLY A 191 -6.73 -16.95 18.42
C GLY A 191 -6.13 -16.53 17.07
N LEU A 192 -6.41 -15.29 16.65
CA LEU A 192 -5.94 -14.71 15.39
C LEU A 192 -4.52 -14.13 15.48
N LYS A 193 -3.95 -14.00 16.70
CA LYS A 193 -2.58 -13.49 16.90
C LYS A 193 -1.59 -14.65 16.80
N ARG A 194 -0.88 -14.75 15.68
CA ARG A 194 0.13 -15.78 15.42
C ARG A 194 1.51 -15.26 15.81
N VAL A 195 2.28 -16.03 16.59
CA VAL A 195 3.66 -15.68 16.92
C VAL A 195 4.49 -15.64 15.64
N PRO A 196 5.09 -14.50 15.26
CA PRO A 196 5.94 -14.42 14.07
C PRO A 196 7.34 -14.99 14.35
N THR A 197 8.08 -15.30 13.28
CA THR A 197 9.49 -15.70 13.36
C THR A 197 10.32 -14.75 12.48
N PRO A 198 11.36 -14.09 13.01
CA PRO A 198 12.24 -13.25 12.20
C PRO A 198 12.91 -14.07 11.09
N LEU A 199 13.02 -13.52 9.89
CA LEU A 199 13.69 -14.17 8.77
C LEU A 199 15.11 -13.61 8.60
N ASP A 200 16.11 -14.47 8.65
CA ASP A 200 17.48 -14.11 8.29
C ASP A 200 17.66 -14.22 6.76
N LEU A 201 18.35 -13.23 6.17
CA LEU A 201 18.51 -13.17 4.71
C LEU A 201 19.32 -14.37 4.21
N ASN A 202 18.69 -15.16 3.34
CA ASN A 202 19.31 -16.30 2.67
C ASN A 202 19.28 -16.11 1.16
N LEU A 203 20.44 -15.83 0.54
CA LEU A 203 20.54 -15.62 -0.92
C LEU A 203 20.39 -16.89 -1.76
N HIS A 204 20.31 -18.07 -1.12
CA HIS A 204 19.97 -19.33 -1.81
C HIS A 204 18.47 -19.62 -1.80
N ASP A 205 17.70 -18.89 -0.99
CA ASP A 205 16.26 -18.97 -1.03
C ASP A 205 15.74 -18.19 -2.25
N PRO A 206 14.97 -18.82 -3.15
CA PRO A 206 14.52 -18.18 -4.37
C PRO A 206 13.58 -16.99 -4.10
N ILE A 207 12.76 -17.03 -3.05
CA ILE A 207 11.81 -15.96 -2.70
C ILE A 207 12.58 -14.76 -2.16
N HIS A 208 13.57 -15.00 -1.30
CA HIS A 208 14.41 -13.91 -0.78
C HIS A 208 15.17 -13.24 -1.92
N LEU A 209 15.79 -14.02 -2.81
CA LEU A 209 16.54 -13.48 -3.94
C LEU A 209 15.63 -12.72 -4.91
N GLU A 210 14.44 -13.25 -5.20
CA GLU A 210 13.44 -12.59 -6.05
C GLU A 210 13.00 -11.24 -5.47
N LEU A 211 12.75 -11.16 -4.16
CA LEU A 211 12.42 -9.90 -3.50
C LEU A 211 13.56 -8.89 -3.66
N ILE A 212 14.80 -9.29 -3.35
CA ILE A 212 15.97 -8.40 -3.45
C ILE A 212 16.16 -7.90 -4.88
N GLN A 213 16.09 -8.80 -5.87
CA GLN A 213 16.24 -8.43 -7.28
C GLN A 213 15.10 -7.53 -7.77
N SER A 214 13.86 -7.83 -7.37
CA SER A 214 12.69 -7.03 -7.78
C SER A 214 12.77 -5.62 -7.20
N ALA A 215 13.02 -5.49 -5.89
CA ALA A 215 13.19 -4.19 -5.25
C ALA A 215 14.38 -3.40 -5.82
N ALA A 216 15.52 -4.06 -6.06
CA ALA A 216 16.68 -3.42 -6.68
C ALA A 216 16.39 -2.92 -8.10
N ASN A 217 15.64 -3.68 -8.90
CA ASN A 217 15.25 -3.28 -10.25
C ASN A 217 14.23 -2.13 -10.26
N ILE A 218 13.33 -2.06 -9.27
CA ILE A 218 12.44 -0.91 -9.09
C ILE A 218 13.27 0.33 -8.77
N TYR A 219 14.22 0.25 -7.82
CA TYR A 219 15.13 1.36 -7.53
C TYR A 219 15.99 1.75 -8.74
N ALA A 220 16.50 0.77 -9.50
CA ALA A 220 17.24 1.04 -10.73
C ALA A 220 16.39 1.85 -11.71
N THR A 221 15.12 1.48 -11.88
CA THR A 221 14.18 2.22 -12.73
C THR A 221 13.93 3.64 -12.19
N MET A 222 13.72 3.80 -10.88
CA MET A 222 13.57 5.12 -10.23
C MET A 222 14.79 6.02 -10.43
N PHE A 223 15.99 5.42 -10.46
CA PHE A 223 17.27 6.11 -10.63
C PHE A 223 17.71 6.24 -12.09
N ASN A 224 16.86 5.81 -13.04
CA ASN A 224 17.15 5.79 -14.47
C ASN A 224 18.39 4.96 -14.85
N LEU A 225 18.58 3.83 -14.14
CA LEU A 225 19.62 2.82 -14.36
C LEU A 225 19.05 1.59 -15.07
N PRO A 226 19.86 0.83 -15.82
CA PRO A 226 19.43 -0.42 -16.42
C PRO A 226 19.12 -1.48 -15.35
N MET A 227 18.04 -2.23 -15.57
CA MET A 227 17.69 -3.39 -14.74
C MET A 227 18.66 -4.56 -14.97
N VAL A 228 18.90 -5.34 -13.91
CA VAL A 228 19.70 -6.58 -13.96
C VAL A 228 18.78 -7.79 -13.84
N ARG A 229 18.83 -8.67 -14.84
CA ARG A 229 18.07 -9.93 -14.87
C ARG A 229 18.87 -11.15 -14.42
N ASN A 230 20.19 -11.07 -14.44
CA ASN A 230 21.05 -12.17 -14.01
C ASN A 230 21.07 -12.27 -12.48
N ALA A 231 20.32 -13.24 -11.94
CA ALA A 231 20.22 -13.47 -10.50
C ALA A 231 21.58 -13.75 -9.83
N GLN A 232 22.50 -14.46 -10.51
CA GLN A 232 23.83 -14.73 -9.95
C GLN A 232 24.63 -13.43 -9.77
N HIS A 233 24.50 -12.48 -10.68
CA HIS A 233 25.16 -11.18 -10.55
C HIS A 233 24.65 -10.42 -9.31
N VAL A 234 23.33 -10.46 -9.07
CA VAL A 234 22.71 -9.86 -7.87
C VAL A 234 23.25 -10.53 -6.59
N VAL A 235 23.39 -11.85 -6.58
CA VAL A 235 23.98 -12.59 -5.45
C VAL A 235 25.41 -12.13 -5.17
N GLU A 236 26.26 -11.98 -6.19
CA GLU A 236 27.65 -11.54 -6.01
C GLU A 236 27.79 -10.11 -5.50
N ILE A 237 26.83 -9.24 -5.81
CA ILE A 237 26.74 -7.89 -5.22
C ILE A 237 26.28 -8.00 -3.75
N ALA A 238 25.17 -8.72 -3.51
CA ALA A 238 24.54 -8.83 -2.21
C ALA A 238 25.50 -9.40 -1.14
N LYS A 239 26.34 -10.38 -1.48
CA LYS A 239 27.36 -10.94 -0.58
C LYS A 239 28.38 -9.92 -0.05
N LYS A 240 28.61 -8.83 -0.78
CA LYS A 240 29.59 -7.80 -0.40
C LYS A 240 29.00 -6.75 0.54
N ILE A 241 27.68 -6.75 0.73
CA ILE A 241 26.98 -5.74 1.52
C ILE A 241 26.94 -6.21 2.98
N PRO A 242 27.55 -5.46 3.92
CA PRO A 242 27.56 -5.85 5.32
C PRO A 242 26.17 -5.66 5.95
N LEU A 243 25.66 -6.73 6.55
CA LEU A 243 24.40 -6.69 7.30
C LEU A 243 24.60 -6.02 8.66
N GLN A 244 23.74 -5.06 8.99
CA GLN A 244 23.75 -4.40 10.28
C GLN A 244 23.08 -5.30 11.33
N PRO A 245 23.58 -5.32 12.59
CA PRO A 245 22.91 -6.04 13.66
C PRO A 245 21.62 -5.32 14.10
N PHE A 246 20.63 -6.09 14.53
CA PHE A 246 19.42 -5.55 15.15
C PHE A 246 19.75 -4.91 16.50
N VAL A 247 19.25 -3.70 16.74
CA VAL A 247 19.31 -3.00 18.03
C VAL A 247 17.88 -2.70 18.50
N PRO A 248 17.42 -3.28 19.62
CA PRO A 248 16.08 -3.01 20.13
C PRO A 248 15.88 -1.53 20.46
N LYS A 249 14.80 -0.94 19.97
CA LYS A 249 14.38 0.42 20.34
C LYS A 249 13.62 0.37 21.67
N THR A 250 13.99 1.24 22.60
CA THR A 250 13.26 1.45 23.85
C THR A 250 12.03 2.34 23.62
N ASN A 251 10.95 2.11 24.37
CA ASN A 251 9.70 2.90 24.36
C ASN A 251 8.89 2.89 23.04
N VAL A 252 8.98 1.85 22.23
CA VAL A 252 8.10 1.69 21.06
C VAL A 252 6.71 1.28 21.53
N LYS A 253 5.70 2.13 21.31
CA LYS A 253 4.28 1.79 21.53
C LYS A 253 3.77 1.03 20.32
N ILE A 254 3.39 -0.23 20.51
CA ILE A 254 2.76 -1.07 19.48
C ILE A 254 1.28 -1.16 19.82
N GLU A 255 0.42 -0.73 18.89
CA GLU A 255 -1.03 -0.81 19.05
C GLU A 255 -1.52 -2.25 18.86
N THR A 256 -2.24 -2.76 19.87
CA THR A 256 -2.67 -4.17 19.94
C THR A 256 -4.17 -4.40 19.81
N ASP A 257 -4.99 -3.33 19.85
CA ASP A 257 -6.45 -3.36 19.72
C ASP A 257 -6.99 -2.01 19.20
N GLU A 258 -7.83 -2.03 18.17
CA GLU A 258 -8.52 -0.83 17.65
C GLU A 258 -9.81 -0.49 18.41
N LYS A 259 -10.34 -1.41 19.23
CA LYS A 259 -11.60 -1.19 19.98
C LYS A 259 -11.52 -0.06 21.00
N LYS A 260 -10.33 0.49 21.28
CA LYS A 260 -10.14 1.65 22.17
C LYS A 260 -10.28 3.00 21.46
N THR A 261 -10.35 3.06 20.13
CA THR A 261 -10.32 4.33 19.38
C THR A 261 -11.70 4.81 18.91
N GLN A 262 -12.79 4.15 19.32
CA GLN A 262 -14.18 4.55 19.01
C GLN A 262 -14.98 4.99 20.27
N GLN A 263 -14.34 5.71 21.20
CA GLN A 263 -15.05 6.44 22.26
C GLN A 263 -14.82 7.95 22.10
#